data_AF-A0A3D2N321-F1
#
_entry.id   AF-A0A3D2N321-F1
#
_cell.length_a   1.000
_cell.length_b   1.000
_cell.length_c   1.000
_cell.angle_alpha   90.00
_cell.angle_beta   90.00
_cell.angle_gamma   90.00
#
_symmetry.space_group_name_H-M   'P 1'
#
loop_
_entity.id
_entity.type
_entity.pdbx_description
1 polymer ?
#
loop_
_entity_poly.entity_id
_entity_poly.type
_entity_poly.pdbx_seq_one_letter_code
_entity_poly.pdbx_strand_id
1 'polypeptide(L)' 'AMVFQNYALYGHMTIYENMAFSLMLRKENKNEIHRKVLAAAEILDLTSQLNKKPGQLSGGQRQRV' A
#
# COMPACT_ATOMS: atom_id res chain seq x y z
N ALA A 1 -3.38 -11.69 10.11
CA ALA A 1 -3.96 -11.14 8.87
C ALA A 1 -4.44 -9.73 9.15
N MET A 2 -3.86 -8.71 8.52
CA MET A 2 -4.29 -7.32 8.71
C MET A 2 -5.30 -7.02 7.61
N VAL A 3 -6.59 -7.19 7.91
CA VAL A 3 -7.68 -6.84 7.01
C VAL A 3 -7.96 -5.34 7.19
N PHE A 4 -7.66 -4.54 6.17
CA PHE A 4 -8.05 -3.12 6.13
C PHE A 4 -9.57 -3.02 5.96
N GLN A 5 -10.31 -3.16 7.06
CA GLN A 5 -11.78 -3.07 7.06
C GLN A 5 -12.32 -1.63 6.96
N ASN A 6 -11.47 -0.61 6.82
CA ASN A 6 -11.94 0.76 6.62
C ASN A 6 -11.00 1.52 5.68
N TYR A 7 -11.61 2.22 4.73
CA TYR A 7 -11.06 3.04 3.63
C TYR A 7 -10.12 4.21 4.04
N ALA A 8 -9.36 4.08 5.13
CA ALA A 8 -8.43 5.11 5.58
C ALA A 8 -7.10 5.06 4.80
N LEU A 9 -7.18 5.04 3.47
CA LEU A 9 -6.01 5.35 2.65
C LEU A 9 -5.76 6.85 2.75
N TYR A 10 -4.53 7.23 3.09
CA TYR A 10 -4.08 8.60 3.07
C TYR A 10 -4.10 9.11 1.62
N GLY A 11 -5.12 9.89 1.27
CA GLY A 11 -5.36 10.35 -0.12
C GLY A 11 -4.26 11.23 -0.70
N HIS A 12 -3.41 11.80 0.14
CA HIS A 12 -2.23 12.58 -0.28
C HIS A 12 -1.00 11.70 -0.53
N MET A 13 -1.00 10.45 -0.07
CA MET A 13 0.06 9.46 -0.23
C MET A 13 -0.23 8.52 -1.42
N THR A 14 0.81 7.95 -2.00
CA THR A 14 0.76 6.87 -2.98
C THR A 14 0.36 5.54 -2.33
N ILE A 15 -0.04 4.55 -3.12
CA ILE A 15 -0.32 3.21 -2.62
C ILE A 15 0.91 2.62 -1.92
N TYR A 16 2.10 2.81 -2.49
CA TYR A 16 3.35 2.40 -1.86
C TYR A 16 3.52 3.00 -0.48
N GLU A 17 3.33 4.32 -0.35
CA GLU A 17 3.47 5.03 0.93
C GLU A 17 2.42 4.58 1.94
N ASN A 18 1.18 4.33 1.51
CA ASN A 18 0.13 3.78 2.37
C ASN A 18 0.51 2.41 2.93
N MET A 19 1.02 1.51 2.09
CA MET A 19 1.47 0.18 2.51
C MET A 19 2.74 0.23 3.37
N ALA A 20 3.65 1.15 3.07
CA ALA A 20 4.91 1.32 3.80
C ALA A 20 4.71 2.00 5.16
N PHE A 21 3.65 2.81 5.34
CA PHE A 21 3.47 3.68 6.49
C PHE A 21 3.57 2.96 7.83
N SER A 22 2.86 1.84 7.99
CA SER A 22 2.89 1.05 9.23
C SER A 22 4.27 0.46 9.54
N LEU A 23 5.07 0.16 8.51
CA LEU A 23 6.43 -0.37 8.65
C LEU A 23 7.43 0.76 8.96
N MET A 24 7.23 1.94 8.37
CA MET A 24 8.00 3.15 8.69
C MET A 24 7.78 3.59 10.14
N LEU A 25 6.54 3.54 10.65
CA LEU A 25 6.23 3.83 12.05
C LEU A 25 6.93 2.89 13.03
N ARG A 26 7.15 1.64 12.61
CA ARG A 26 7.92 0.63 13.36
C ARG A 26 9.45 0.80 13.22
N LYS A 27 9.90 1.83 12.51
CA LYS A 27 11.32 2.11 12.22
C LYS A 27 12.04 0.94 11.55
N GLU A 28 11.33 0.17 10.72
CA GLU A 28 11.95 -0.90 9.94
C GLU A 28 12.94 -0.34 8.91
N ASN A 29 13.91 -1.17 8.51
CA ASN A 29 14.91 -0.78 7.52
C ASN A 29 14.23 -0.51 6.15
N LYS A 30 14.61 0.58 5.48
CA LYS A 30 14.04 0.97 4.18
C LYS A 30 14.06 -0.15 3.12
N ASN A 31 15.12 -0.96 3.09
CA ASN A 31 15.25 -2.08 2.16
C ASN A 31 14.25 -3.20 2.48
N GLU A 32 14.03 -3.48 3.76
CA GLU A 32 13.04 -4.47 4.22
C GLU A 32 11.61 -3.99 3.98
N ILE A 33 11.34 -2.69 4.21
CA ILE A 33 10.06 -2.08 3.86
C ILE A 33 9.77 -2.25 2.38
N HIS A 34 10.73 -1.91 1.51
CA HIS A 34 10.57 -2.03 0.07
C HIS A 34 10.27 -3.48 -0.35
N ARG A 35 11.02 -4.46 0.18
CA ARG A 35 10.80 -5.88 -0.13
C ARG A 35 9.41 -6.36 0.32
N LYS A 36 8.98 -6.00 1.53
CA LYS A 36 7.67 -6.36 2.07
C LYS A 36 6.52 -5.72 1.30
N VAL A 37 6.66 -4.46 0.93
CA VAL A 37 5.64 -3.75 0.14
C VAL A 37 5.51 -4.35 -1.25
N LEU A 38 6.62 -4.65 -1.94
CA LEU A 38 6.58 -5.31 -3.24
C LEU A 38 5.93 -6.70 -3.18
N ALA A 39 6.29 -7.52 -2.19
CA ALA A 39 5.68 -8.84 -2.03
C ALA A 39 4.17 -8.76 -1.79
N ALA A 40 3.73 -7.82 -0.94
CA ALA A 40 2.30 -7.59 -0.72
C ALA A 40 1.60 -7.05 -1.98
N ALA A 41 2.26 -6.16 -2.74
CA ALA A 41 1.70 -5.60 -3.96
C ALA A 41 1.54 -6.64 -5.07
N GLU A 42 2.46 -7.61 -5.16
CA GLU A 42 2.38 -8.72 -6.11
C GLU A 42 1.19 -9.65 -5.80
N ILE A 43 0.98 -9.98 -4.51
CA ILE A 43 -0.16 -10.78 -4.06
C ILE A 43 -1.51 -10.10 -4.37
N LEU A 44 -1.54 -8.77 -4.28
CA LEU A 44 -2.75 -7.97 -4.50
C LEU A 44 -2.93 -7.50 -5.95
N ASP A 45 -2.00 -7.84 -6.85
CA ASP A 45 -1.95 -7.37 -8.24
C ASP A 45 -1.98 -5.83 -8.36
N LEU A 46 -1.18 -5.18 -7.51
CA LEU A 46 -1.06 -3.72 -7.39
C LEU A 46 0.32 -3.18 -7.78
N THR A 47 1.25 -4.04 -8.21
CA THR A 47 2.65 -3.69 -8.48
C THR A 47 2.78 -2.52 -9.47
N SER A 48 1.95 -2.50 -10.52
CA SER A 48 1.92 -1.43 -11.53
C SER A 48 1.24 -0.13 -11.07
N GLN A 49 0.61 -0.14 -9.90
CA GLN A 49 -0.16 0.97 -9.36
C GLN A 49 0.48 1.60 -8.12
N LEU A 50 1.60 1.06 -7.62
CA LEU A 50 2.27 1.51 -6.41
C LEU A 50 2.56 3.02 -6.38
N ASN A 51 2.89 3.61 -7.52
CA ASN A 51 3.20 5.03 -7.66
C ASN A 51 1.94 5.92 -7.82
N LYS A 52 0.75 5.33 -7.91
CA LYS A 52 -0.51 6.06 -8.04
C LYS A 52 -1.05 6.43 -6.67
N LYS A 53 -1.84 7.51 -6.63
CA LYS A 53 -2.63 7.87 -5.46
C LYS A 53 -3.95 7.08 -5.45
N PRO A 54 -4.57 6.83 -4.27
CA PRO A 54 -5.84 6.12 -4.15
C PRO A 54 -6.98 6.68 -5.03
N GLY A 55 -6.97 7.99 -5.31
CA GLY A 55 -7.94 8.63 -6.20
C GLY A 55 -7.85 8.20 -7.67
N GLN A 56 -6.71 7.64 -8.09
CA GLN A 56 -6.47 7.17 -9.46
C GLN A 56 -6.79 5.68 -9.65
N LEU A 57 -7.27 5.01 -8.61
CA LEU A 57 -7.69 3.62 -8.63
C LEU A 57 -9.16 3.48 -9.04
N SER A 58 -9.51 2.34 -9.65
CA SER A 58 -10.91 1.96 -9.80
C SER A 58 -11.52 1.59 -8.44
N GLY A 59 -12.85 1.59 -8.31
CA GLY A 59 -13.54 1.23 -7.06
C GLY A 59 -13.17 -0.16 -6.55
N GLY A 60 -13.04 -1.15 -7.45
CA GLY A 60 -12.62 -2.51 -7.08
C GLY A 60 -11.14 -2.60 -6.70
N GLN A 61 -10.28 -1.75 -7.27
CA GLN A 61 -8.88 -1.65 -6.84
C GLN A 61 -8.76 -1.03 -5.44
N ARG A 62 -9.58 -0.02 -5.12
CA ARG A 62 -9.64 0.57 -3.77
C ARG A 62 -10.10 -0.41 -2.68
N GLN A 63 -10.85 -1.45 -3.02
CA GLN A 63 -11.28 -2.46 -2.05
C GLN A 63 -10.19 -3.48 -1.70
N ARG A 64 -9.16 -3.61 -2.54
CA ARG A 64 -8.05 -4.56 -2.37
C ARG A 64 -6.82 -3.93 -1.71
N VAL A 65 -6.82 -2.62 -1.53
CA VAL A 65 -5.75 -1.82 -0.93
C VAL A 65 -6.17 -1.44 0.48
#